data_AF-A0A9E4CE44-F1
#
_entry.id   AF-A0A9E4CE44-F1
#
_cell.length_a   1.000
_cell.length_b   1.000
_cell.length_c   1.000
_cell.angle_alpha   90.00
_cell.angle_beta   90.00
_cell.angle_gamma   90.00
#
_symmetry.space_group_name_H-M   'P 1'
#
loop_
_entity.id
_entity.type
_entity.pdbx_description
1 polymer ?
#
loop_
_entity_poly.entity_id
_entity_poly.type
_entity_poly.pdbx_seq_one_letter_code
_entity_poly.pdbx_strand_id
1 'polypeptide(L)'
;MSLTYFLQRTLQLFLIVFIAITINFILPRLIPGDPIESALATKIAVSGNVSVDVQKVAEAYRAKFGLDQPLWRQYINYWNDILHFELGVSLVNFPETVISKIRSALPWTLTLLVVATLIAFALGSLAGALMAWPRTPVLFHIVISP
;
A
#
# COMPACT_ATOMS: atom_id res chain seq x y z
N MET A 1 7.63 -31.11 1.31
CA MET A 1 7.30 -30.18 2.41
C MET A 1 6.60 -30.97 3.49
N SER A 2 7.07 -30.94 4.73
CA SER A 2 6.33 -31.57 5.83
C SER A 2 5.02 -30.81 6.05
N LEU A 3 3.93 -31.52 6.35
CA LEU A 3 2.61 -30.92 6.64
C LEU A 3 2.72 -29.86 7.75
N THR A 4 3.60 -30.09 8.71
CA THR A 4 3.95 -29.17 9.80
C THR A 4 4.54 -27.85 9.29
N TYR A 5 5.44 -27.88 8.30
CA TYR A 5 6.03 -26.68 7.73
C TYR A 5 4.99 -25.85 6.96
N PHE A 6 4.12 -26.50 6.20
CA PHE A 6 3.04 -25.83 5.50
C PHE A 6 2.06 -25.16 6.48
N LEU A 7 1.62 -25.89 7.52
CA LEU A 7 0.74 -25.33 8.56
C LEU A 7 1.39 -24.16 9.29
N GLN A 8 2.66 -24.29 9.68
CA GLN A 8 3.38 -23.23 10.38
C GLN A 8 3.50 -21.97 9.52
N ARG A 9 3.78 -22.13 8.21
CA ARG A 9 3.90 -20.99 7.29
C ARG A 9 2.57 -20.30 7.04
N THR A 10 1.50 -21.07 6.85
CA THR A 10 0.14 -20.55 6.68
C THR A 10 -0.34 -19.81 7.94
N LEU A 11 -0.07 -20.36 9.13
CA LEU A 11 -0.41 -19.72 10.39
C LEU A 11 0.36 -18.41 10.59
N GLN A 12 1.66 -18.38 10.27
CA GLN A 12 2.46 -17.16 10.29
C GLN A 12 1.90 -16.09 9.36
N LEU A 13 1.56 -16.46 8.12
CA LEU A 13 0.94 -15.54 7.16
C LEU A 13 -0.37 -14.97 7.72
N PHE A 14 -1.24 -15.84 8.23
CA PHE A 14 -2.52 -15.43 8.81
C PHE A 14 -2.33 -14.45 9.98
N LEU A 15 -1.39 -14.74 10.90
CA LEU A 15 -1.10 -13.85 12.02
C LEU A 15 -0.59 -12.48 11.57
N ILE A 16 0.32 -12.44 10.58
CA ILE A 16 0.84 -11.18 10.03
C ILE A 16 -0.29 -10.36 9.41
N VAL A 17 -1.14 -10.99 8.59
CA VAL A 17 -2.29 -10.33 7.95
C VAL A 17 -3.29 -9.84 9.00
N PHE A 18 -3.61 -10.66 9.98
CA PHE A 18 -4.51 -10.31 11.07
C PHE A 18 -4.01 -9.09 11.85
N ILE A 19 -2.73 -9.08 12.23
CA ILE A 19 -2.10 -7.95 12.94
C ILE A 19 -2.12 -6.70 12.06
N ALA A 20 -1.76 -6.82 10.77
CA ALA A 20 -1.75 -5.68 9.85
C ALA A 20 -3.14 -5.07 9.68
N ILE A 21 -4.18 -5.89 9.50
CA ILE A 21 -5.58 -5.44 9.40
C ILE A 21 -6.02 -4.76 10.71
N THR A 22 -5.70 -5.37 11.85
CA THR A 22 -6.00 -4.80 13.17
C THR A 22 -5.35 -3.42 13.35
N ILE A 23 -4.07 -3.29 12.98
CA ILE A 23 -3.35 -2.02 13.04
C ILE A 23 -4.00 -1.01 12.10
N ASN A 24 -4.30 -1.37 10.84
CA ASN A 24 -4.97 -0.48 9.90
C ASN A 24 -6.37 -0.03 10.37
N PHE A 25 -7.05 -0.86 11.16
CA PHE A 25 -8.33 -0.50 11.78
C PHE A 25 -8.15 0.48 12.95
N ILE A 26 -7.15 0.25 13.81
CA ILE A 26 -6.96 1.02 15.04
C ILE A 26 -6.24 2.35 14.77
N LEU A 27 -5.19 2.35 13.94
CA LEU A 27 -4.30 3.50 13.74
C LEU A 27 -5.06 4.78 13.35
N PRO A 28 -5.98 4.77 12.36
CA PRO A 28 -6.74 5.97 12.00
C PRO A 28 -7.68 6.44 13.10
N ARG A 29 -8.15 5.54 13.98
CA ARG A 29 -9.07 5.85 15.09
C ARG A 29 -8.35 6.38 16.33
N LEU A 30 -7.02 6.16 16.43
CA LEU A 30 -6.19 6.71 17.50
C LEU A 30 -5.67 8.11 17.18
N ILE A 31 -5.66 8.52 15.90
CA ILE A 31 -5.27 9.87 15.51
C ILE A 31 -6.34 10.84 16.06
N PRO A 32 -5.97 11.76 16.97
CA PRO A 32 -6.90 12.77 17.45
C PRO A 32 -7.17 13.78 16.32
N GLY A 33 -8.45 14.00 16.03
CA GLY A 33 -8.92 14.84 14.92
C GLY A 33 -9.90 14.05 14.04
N ASP A 34 -10.94 14.71 13.52
CA ASP A 34 -11.82 14.05 12.56
C ASP A 34 -11.00 13.76 11.30
N PRO A 35 -10.85 12.49 10.86
CA PRO A 35 -10.09 12.16 9.64
C PRO A 35 -10.63 12.88 8.39
N ILE A 36 -11.87 13.38 8.45
CA ILE A 36 -12.46 14.25 7.43
C ILE A 36 -11.81 15.64 7.44
N GLU A 37 -11.53 16.20 8.63
CA GLU A 37 -10.85 17.49 8.78
C GLU A 37 -9.39 17.42 8.30
N SER A 38 -8.67 16.34 8.59
CA SER A 38 -7.27 16.18 8.11
C SER A 38 -7.20 15.92 6.60
N ALA A 39 -8.16 15.16 6.06
CA ALA A 39 -8.29 14.96 4.62
C ALA A 39 -8.63 16.28 3.91
N LEU A 40 -9.49 17.11 4.51
CA LEU A 40 -9.82 18.45 4.04
C LEU A 40 -8.59 19.37 4.06
N ALA A 41 -7.84 19.39 5.17
CA ALA A 41 -6.62 20.19 5.28
C ALA A 41 -5.57 19.81 4.23
N THR A 42 -5.40 18.51 3.98
CA THR A 42 -4.48 18.01 2.95
C THR A 42 -4.96 18.38 1.54
N LYS A 43 -6.26 18.30 1.27
CA LYS A 43 -6.83 18.66 -0.05
C LYS A 43 -6.76 20.16 -0.33
N ILE A 44 -7.02 21.00 0.67
CA ILE A 44 -6.87 22.46 0.57
C ILE A 44 -5.41 22.81 0.30
N ALA A 45 -4.47 22.17 1.01
CA ALA A 45 -3.04 22.39 0.82
C ALA A 45 -2.52 21.95 -0.56
N VAL A 46 -3.07 20.87 -1.14
CA VAL A 46 -2.60 20.31 -2.42
C VAL A 46 -3.29 20.94 -3.63
N SER A 47 -4.58 21.28 -3.55
CA SER A 47 -5.38 21.61 -4.75
C SER A 47 -5.84 23.06 -4.85
N GLY A 48 -5.64 23.89 -3.83
CA GLY A 48 -5.86 25.35 -3.87
C GLY A 48 -7.30 25.84 -4.07
N ASN A 49 -8.23 25.02 -4.57
CA ASN A 49 -9.65 25.35 -4.78
C ASN A 49 -10.48 24.10 -5.03
N VAL A 50 -10.94 23.42 -3.98
CA VAL A 50 -12.04 22.45 -4.13
C VAL A 50 -13.07 22.68 -3.05
N SER A 51 -14.24 23.14 -3.47
CA SER A 51 -15.51 23.13 -2.74
C SER A 51 -15.97 21.68 -2.53
N VAL A 52 -15.24 20.95 -1.69
CA VAL A 52 -15.70 19.63 -1.23
C VAL A 52 -16.79 19.89 -0.19
N ASP A 53 -18.02 19.48 -0.50
CA ASP A 53 -19.17 19.57 0.38
C ASP A 53 -18.94 18.69 1.63
N VAL A 54 -18.42 19.32 2.69
CA VAL A 54 -17.92 18.68 3.92
C VAL A 54 -19.00 17.80 4.56
N GLN A 55 -20.26 18.24 4.50
CA GLN A 55 -21.41 17.47 4.99
C GLN A 55 -21.57 16.14 4.25
N LYS A 56 -21.51 16.13 2.91
CA LYS A 56 -21.73 14.91 2.12
C LYS A 56 -20.61 13.89 2.30
N VAL A 57 -19.38 14.37 2.48
CA VAL A 57 -18.25 13.48 2.81
C VAL A 57 -18.45 12.90 4.20
N ALA A 58 -18.75 13.73 5.20
CA ALA A 58 -19.01 13.25 6.56
C ALA A 58 -20.18 12.26 6.65
N GLU A 59 -21.27 12.50 5.92
CA GLU A 59 -22.43 11.61 5.84
C GLU A 59 -22.09 10.30 5.11
N ALA A 60 -21.36 10.36 4.00
CA ALA A 60 -20.87 9.16 3.32
C ALA A 60 -19.93 8.34 4.20
N TYR A 61 -19.08 8.99 5.01
CA TYR A 61 -18.22 8.31 5.98
C TYR A 61 -19.03 7.65 7.10
N ARG A 62 -19.97 8.39 7.71
CA ARG A 62 -20.83 7.85 8.77
C ARG A 62 -21.67 6.66 8.29
N ALA A 63 -22.28 6.78 7.12
CA ALA A 63 -23.08 5.73 6.52
C ALA A 63 -22.24 4.51 6.08
N LYS A 64 -21.06 4.74 5.50
CA LYS A 64 -20.25 3.65 4.93
C LYS A 64 -19.39 2.91 5.97
N PHE A 65 -18.88 3.61 6.98
CA PHE A 65 -18.13 2.97 8.08
C PHE A 65 -19.04 2.48 9.21
N GLY A 66 -20.36 2.72 9.12
CA GLY A 66 -21.31 2.33 10.15
C GLY A 66 -20.89 2.85 11.52
N LEU A 67 -20.45 4.10 11.59
CA LEU A 67 -19.93 4.73 12.81
C LEU A 67 -20.98 4.77 13.94
N ASP A 68 -22.26 4.56 13.60
CA ASP A 68 -23.38 4.38 14.52
C ASP A 68 -23.43 2.97 15.17
N GLN A 69 -22.62 2.02 14.71
CA GLN A 69 -22.57 0.65 15.22
C GLN A 69 -21.46 0.46 16.27
N PRO A 70 -21.63 -0.48 17.23
CA PRO A 70 -20.59 -0.79 18.20
C PRO A 70 -19.29 -1.25 17.53
N LEU A 71 -18.15 -0.90 18.12
CA LEU A 71 -16.80 -1.10 17.54
C LEU A 71 -16.54 -2.52 17.02
N TRP A 72 -17.07 -3.54 17.69
CA TRP A 72 -16.91 -4.93 17.26
C TRP A 72 -17.59 -5.23 15.92
N ARG A 73 -18.77 -4.62 15.64
CA ARG A 73 -19.44 -4.76 14.34
C ARG A 73 -18.68 -4.03 13.26
N GLN A 74 -18.15 -2.83 13.55
CA GLN A 74 -17.30 -2.12 12.60
C GLN A 74 -16.08 -2.95 12.21
N TYR A 75 -15.48 -3.68 13.16
CA TYR A 75 -14.35 -4.55 12.89
C TYR A 75 -14.73 -5.75 12.01
N ILE A 76 -15.83 -6.44 12.31
CA ILE A 76 -16.30 -7.57 11.50
C ILE A 76 -16.67 -7.12 10.07
N ASN A 77 -17.37 -6.00 9.94
CA ASN A 77 -17.72 -5.44 8.63
C ASN A 77 -16.46 -5.08 7.84
N TYR A 78 -15.45 -4.47 8.48
CA TYR A 78 -14.17 -4.17 7.84
C TYR A 78 -13.46 -5.42 7.31
N TRP A 79 -13.50 -6.53 8.06
CA TRP A 79 -13.01 -7.82 7.57
C TRP A 79 -13.80 -8.32 6.36
N ASN A 80 -15.13 -8.23 6.41
CA ASN A 80 -16.00 -8.64 5.31
C ASN A 80 -15.70 -7.83 4.04
N ASP A 81 -15.55 -6.51 4.17
CA ASP A 81 -15.26 -5.59 3.07
C ASP A 81 -13.89 -5.91 2.43
N ILE A 82 -12.86 -6.18 3.24
CA ILE A 82 -11.54 -6.59 2.73
C ILE A 82 -11.63 -7.90 1.96
N LEU A 83 -12.34 -8.90 2.49
CA LEU A 83 -12.49 -10.21 1.85
C LEU A 83 -13.25 -10.14 0.52
N HIS A 84 -14.17 -9.18 0.37
CA HIS A 84 -14.91 -8.94 -0.87
C HIS A 84 -14.22 -7.93 -1.80
N PHE A 85 -12.99 -7.49 -1.47
CA PHE A 85 -12.25 -6.45 -2.17
C PHE A 85 -12.98 -5.09 -2.25
N GLU A 86 -13.91 -4.84 -1.34
CA GLU A 86 -14.61 -3.56 -1.20
C GLU A 86 -13.83 -2.59 -0.32
N LEU A 87 -12.70 -2.10 -0.83
CA LEU A 87 -11.77 -1.22 -0.10
C LEU A 87 -12.31 0.19 0.21
N GLY A 88 -13.57 0.47 -0.14
CA GLY A 88 -14.20 1.75 0.17
C GLY A 88 -13.85 2.89 -0.79
N VAL A 89 -14.17 4.11 -0.36
CA VAL A 89 -13.86 5.37 -1.05
C VAL A 89 -12.60 5.99 -0.49
N SER A 90 -11.86 6.74 -1.31
CA SER A 90 -10.69 7.46 -0.83
C SER A 90 -11.11 8.62 0.08
N LEU A 91 -10.53 8.68 1.29
CA LEU A 91 -10.61 9.81 2.23
C LEU A 91 -10.13 11.11 1.58
N VAL A 92 -8.97 11.03 0.93
CA VAL A 92 -8.33 12.20 0.32
C VAL A 92 -8.95 12.53 -1.02
N ASN A 93 -9.23 11.53 -1.87
CA ASN A 93 -9.67 11.75 -3.26
C ASN A 93 -11.16 11.47 -3.49
N PHE A 94 -12.04 11.81 -2.54
CA PHE A 94 -13.49 11.66 -2.75
C PHE A 94 -13.97 12.38 -4.03
N PRO A 95 -14.87 11.78 -4.85
CA PRO A 95 -15.57 10.49 -4.68
C PRO A 95 -14.87 9.24 -5.27
N GLU A 96 -13.58 9.30 -5.58
CA GLU A 96 -12.85 8.18 -6.21
C GLU A 96 -12.77 6.95 -5.28
N THR A 97 -13.05 5.74 -5.81
CA THR A 97 -12.90 4.49 -5.07
C THR A 97 -11.44 4.08 -4.96
N VAL A 98 -11.07 3.43 -3.86
CA VAL A 98 -9.67 2.98 -3.64
C VAL A 98 -9.25 2.00 -4.73
N ILE A 99 -10.15 1.09 -5.14
CA ILE A 99 -9.87 0.11 -6.19
C ILE A 99 -9.62 0.77 -7.55
N SER A 100 -10.35 1.84 -7.88
CA SER A 100 -10.13 2.61 -9.10
C SER A 100 -8.75 3.26 -9.09
N LYS A 101 -8.38 3.85 -7.95
CA LYS A 101 -7.07 4.49 -7.79
C LYS A 101 -5.94 3.48 -7.98
N ILE A 102 -6.03 2.34 -7.32
CA ILE A 102 -5.07 1.24 -7.46
C ILE A 102 -4.98 0.81 -8.92
N ARG A 103 -6.10 0.56 -9.58
CA ARG A 103 -6.13 0.16 -11.00
C ARG A 103 -5.49 1.19 -11.93
N SER A 104 -5.65 2.48 -11.66
CA SER A 104 -5.01 3.53 -12.47
C SER A 104 -3.50 3.61 -12.26
N ALA A 105 -3.02 3.32 -11.05
CA ALA A 105 -1.60 3.41 -10.70
C ALA A 105 -0.83 2.13 -11.05
N LEU A 106 -1.50 0.97 -11.01
CA LEU A 106 -0.91 -0.35 -11.21
C LEU A 106 -0.07 -0.46 -12.49
N PRO A 107 -0.53 0.00 -13.68
CA PRO A 107 0.23 -0.16 -14.92
C PRO A 107 1.54 0.63 -14.88
N TRP A 108 1.55 1.82 -14.28
CA TRP A 108 2.74 2.64 -14.16
C TRP A 108 3.77 2.01 -13.23
N THR A 109 3.33 1.53 -12.06
CA THR A 109 4.22 0.84 -11.10
C THR A 109 4.81 -0.43 -11.71
N LEU A 110 4.01 -1.23 -12.40
CA LEU A 110 4.48 -2.45 -13.07
C LEU A 110 5.47 -2.13 -14.18
N THR A 111 5.18 -1.11 -15.00
CA THR A 111 6.09 -0.68 -16.08
C THR A 111 7.43 -0.24 -15.50
N LEU A 112 7.41 0.62 -14.49
CA LEU A 112 8.61 1.09 -13.80
C LEU A 112 9.40 -0.07 -13.19
N LEU A 113 8.73 -0.99 -12.49
CA LEU A 113 9.34 -2.16 -11.90
C LEU A 113 10.04 -3.02 -12.95
N VAL A 114 9.36 -3.33 -14.05
CA VAL A 114 9.90 -4.17 -15.13
C VAL A 114 11.11 -3.48 -15.78
N VAL A 115 10.99 -2.21 -16.14
CA VAL A 115 12.08 -1.47 -16.79
C VAL A 115 13.29 -1.35 -15.86
N ALA A 116 13.07 -0.98 -14.59
CA ALA A 116 14.15 -0.89 -13.61
C ALA A 116 14.83 -2.25 -13.39
N THR A 117 14.05 -3.34 -13.32
CA THR A 117 14.59 -4.69 -13.14
C THR A 117 15.42 -5.13 -14.35
N LEU A 118 14.95 -4.84 -15.58
CA LEU A 118 15.69 -5.18 -16.80
C LEU A 118 17.02 -4.40 -16.89
N ILE A 119 17.00 -3.11 -16.56
CA ILE A 119 18.21 -2.28 -16.54
C ILE A 119 19.18 -2.80 -15.47
N ALA A 120 18.69 -3.03 -14.24
CA ALA A 120 19.51 -3.53 -13.15
C ALA A 120 20.09 -4.92 -13.47
N PHE A 121 19.30 -5.79 -14.10
CA PHE A 121 19.75 -7.11 -14.53
C PHE A 121 20.82 -7.00 -15.63
N ALA A 122 20.61 -6.17 -16.64
CA ALA A 122 21.57 -5.99 -17.73
C ALA A 122 22.89 -5.39 -17.22
N LEU A 123 22.83 -4.29 -16.47
CA LEU A 123 24.02 -3.64 -15.91
C LEU A 123 24.72 -4.53 -14.89
N GLY A 124 23.98 -5.17 -13.99
CA GLY A 124 24.52 -6.08 -12.98
C GLY A 124 25.17 -7.32 -13.61
N SER A 125 24.56 -7.89 -14.65
CA SER A 125 25.14 -9.03 -15.37
C SER A 125 26.39 -8.66 -16.15
N LEU A 126 26.40 -7.49 -16.81
CA LEU A 126 27.58 -6.99 -17.53
C LEU A 126 28.73 -6.68 -16.57
N ALA A 127 28.45 -5.98 -15.46
CA ALA A 127 29.44 -5.70 -14.43
C ALA A 127 29.98 -7.01 -13.82
N GLY A 128 29.10 -7.96 -13.52
CA GLY A 128 29.48 -9.29 -13.03
C GLY A 128 30.36 -10.07 -14.02
N ALA A 129 30.00 -10.06 -15.31
CA ALA A 129 30.77 -10.72 -16.36
C ALA A 129 32.16 -10.09 -16.56
N LEU A 130 32.25 -8.75 -16.52
CA LEU A 130 33.53 -8.04 -16.61
C LEU A 130 34.42 -8.34 -15.41
N MET A 131 33.86 -8.43 -14.19
CA MET A 131 34.61 -8.82 -13.00
C MET A 131 35.06 -10.29 -13.03
N ALA A 132 34.31 -11.18 -13.69
CA ALA A 132 34.66 -12.59 -13.82
C ALA A 132 35.66 -12.88 -14.95
N TRP A 133 35.93 -11.91 -15.84
CA TRP A 133 36.75 -12.13 -17.03
C TRP A 133 38.27 -12.16 -16.68
N PRO A 134 39.03 -13.20 -17.09
CA PRO A 134 40.42 -13.37 -16.63
C PRO A 134 41.43 -12.32 -17.13
N ARG A 135 41.07 -11.51 -18.13
CA ARG A 135 41.94 -10.48 -18.72
C ARG A 135 41.58 -9.05 -18.33
N THR A 136 40.67 -8.87 -17.36
CA THR A 136 40.26 -7.54 -16.92
C THR A 136 41.42 -6.84 -16.20
N PRO A 137 41.75 -5.57 -16.50
CA PRO A 137 42.85 -4.87 -15.86
C PRO A 137 42.63 -4.77 -14.34
N VAL A 138 43.68 -5.01 -13.54
CA VAL A 138 43.63 -4.98 -12.06
C VAL A 138 43.03 -3.68 -11.50
N LEU A 139 43.19 -2.57 -12.23
CA LEU A 139 42.61 -1.25 -11.93
C LEU A 139 41.07 -1.25 -11.88
N PHE A 140 40.40 -2.08 -12.68
CA PHE A 140 38.93 -2.22 -12.66
C PHE A 140 38.44 -3.04 -11.47
N HIS A 141 39.26 -3.97 -10.95
CA HIS A 141 38.91 -4.72 -9.74
C HIS A 141 38.95 -3.83 -8.50
N ILE A 142 39.89 -2.87 -8.42
CA ILE A 142 40.08 -1.98 -7.26
C ILE A 142 39.00 -0.88 -7.18
N VAL A 143 38.48 -0.40 -8.31
CA VAL A 143 37.45 0.67 -8.34
C VAL A 143 36.04 0.13 -8.08
N ILE A 144 35.79 -1.16 -8.32
CA ILE A 144 34.43 -1.75 -8.31
C ILE A 144 34.22 -2.75 -7.15
N SER A 145 35.27 -3.20 -6.46
CA SER A 145 35.11 -3.98 -5.21
C SER A 145 34.94 -3.06 -3.99
N PRO A 146 34.06 -3.39 -3.02
CA PRO A 146 34.03 -2.70 -1.73
C PRO A 146 35.27 -2.98 -0.88
#